data_AF-A0A940HXE2-F1
#
_entry.id   AF-A0A940HXE2-F1
#
_cell.length_a   1.000
_cell.length_b   1.000
_cell.length_c   1.000
_cell.angle_alpha   90.00
_cell.angle_beta   90.00
_cell.angle_gamma   90.00
#
_symmetry.space_group_name_H-M   'P 1'
#
loop_
_entity.id
_entity.type
_entity.pdbx_description
1 polymer ?
#
loop_
_entity_poly.entity_id
_entity_poly.type
_entity_poly.pdbx_seq_one_letter_code
_entity_poly.pdbx_strand_id
1 'polypeptide(L)'
;MVKLERTGRPTGDSFVINIIYTKVIEYRKKYKLTAWNAWNKLAEHEAFKDLMKKFYKGKTNKDYYINRILNNKTARDKFYINNIKRKATGIQTLVRTKPSEYTHRKKRK
;
A
#
# COMPACT_ATOMS: atom_id res chain seq x y z
N MET A 1 -7.05 28.25 10.75
CA MET A 1 -7.04 27.87 9.32
C MET A 1 -6.32 26.53 9.15
N VAL A 2 -7.06 25.45 8.90
CA VAL A 2 -6.46 24.14 8.61
C VAL A 2 -5.97 24.17 7.17
N LYS A 3 -4.66 23.97 6.94
CA LYS A 3 -4.08 23.89 5.59
C LYS A 3 -4.77 22.75 4.83
N LEU A 4 -5.58 23.10 3.83
CA LEU A 4 -6.14 22.14 2.88
C LEU A 4 -4.98 21.55 2.08
N GLU A 5 -4.54 20.34 2.41
CA GLU A 5 -3.49 19.67 1.63
C GLU A 5 -3.93 19.54 0.18
N ARG A 6 -3.10 20.00 -0.75
CA ARG A 6 -3.33 19.94 -2.21
C ARG A 6 -3.54 18.49 -2.68
N THR A 7 -4.76 17.98 -2.62
CA THR A 7 -5.15 16.65 -3.14
C THR A 7 -5.46 16.72 -4.63
N GLY A 8 -4.47 17.08 -5.46
CA GLY A 8 -4.64 17.20 -6.91
C GLY A 8 -4.89 15.88 -7.66
N ARG A 9 -5.02 14.74 -6.96
CA ARG A 9 -5.33 13.45 -7.58
C ARG A 9 -6.37 12.72 -6.72
N PRO A 10 -7.54 12.37 -7.26
CA PRO A 10 -8.52 11.60 -6.52
C PRO A 10 -7.85 10.35 -5.97
N THR A 11 -7.94 10.18 -4.66
CA THR A 11 -7.63 8.93 -3.98
C THR A 11 -8.41 7.83 -4.68
N GLY A 12 -7.78 6.68 -4.93
CA GLY A 12 -8.57 5.49 -5.25
C GLY A 12 -9.64 5.27 -4.18
N ASP A 13 -10.65 4.48 -4.51
CA ASP A 13 -11.79 4.21 -3.63
C ASP A 13 -11.36 4.03 -2.16
N SER A 14 -11.90 4.88 -1.27
CA SER A 14 -11.51 4.93 0.14
C SER A 14 -11.74 3.60 0.85
N PHE A 15 -12.76 2.86 0.44
CA PHE A 15 -13.05 1.51 0.91
C PHE A 15 -11.91 0.55 0.53
N VAL A 16 -11.48 0.57 -0.72
CA VAL A 16 -10.38 -0.27 -1.21
C VAL A 16 -9.07 0.07 -0.51
N ILE A 17 -8.80 1.36 -0.28
CA ILE A 17 -7.63 1.82 0.48
C ILE A 17 -7.67 1.27 1.93
N ASN A 18 -8.82 1.30 2.59
CA ASN A 18 -8.98 0.76 3.95
C ASN A 18 -8.77 -0.76 4.01
N ILE A 19 -9.21 -1.50 2.99
CA ILE A 19 -8.93 -2.93 2.87
C ILE A 19 -7.42 -3.16 2.75
N ILE A 20 -6.73 -2.39 1.90
CA ILE A 20 -5.27 -2.50 1.74
C ILE A 20 -4.57 -2.25 3.07
N TYR A 21 -4.93 -1.20 3.81
CA TYR A 21 -4.35 -0.92 5.13
C TYR A 21 -4.54 -2.10 6.09
N THR A 22 -5.78 -2.60 6.19
CA THR A 22 -6.12 -3.71 7.08
C THR A 22 -5.31 -4.96 6.74
N LYS A 23 -5.21 -5.30 5.45
CA LYS A 23 -4.41 -6.45 4.99
C LYS A 23 -2.92 -6.27 5.24
N VAL A 24 -2.39 -5.06 5.09
CA VAL A 24 -0.99 -4.77 5.47
C VAL A 24 -0.79 -4.99 6.97
N ILE A 25 -1.68 -4.50 7.84
CA ILE A 25 -1.59 -4.74 9.29
C ILE A 25 -1.69 -6.22 9.63
N GLU A 26 -2.63 -6.94 9.02
CA GLU A 26 -2.80 -8.38 9.18
C GLU A 26 -1.52 -9.13 8.83
N TYR A 27 -0.92 -8.83 7.68
CA TYR A 27 0.31 -9.47 7.21
C TYR A 27 1.52 -9.11 8.07
N ARG A 28 1.60 -7.86 8.56
CA ARG A 28 2.63 -7.46 9.53
C ARG A 28 2.59 -8.35 10.77
N LYS A 29 1.39 -8.54 11.35
CA LYS A 29 1.20 -9.35 12.56
C LYS A 29 1.45 -10.84 12.28
N LYS A 30 0.79 -11.39 11.26
CA LYS A 30 0.86 -12.82 10.89
C LYS A 30 2.28 -13.28 10.56
N TYR A 31 3.04 -12.47 9.82
CA TYR A 31 4.37 -12.83 9.33
C TYR A 31 5.52 -12.10 10.04
N LYS A 32 5.24 -11.32 11.09
CA LYS A 32 6.23 -10.50 11.83
C LYS A 32 7.07 -9.61 10.89
N LEU A 33 6.40 -8.94 9.96
CA LEU A 33 7.01 -8.12 8.91
C LEU A 33 6.91 -6.62 9.21
N THR A 34 7.83 -5.84 8.65
CA THR A 34 7.64 -4.40 8.50
C THR A 34 6.46 -4.13 7.56
N ALA A 35 5.84 -2.96 7.67
CA ALA A 35 4.70 -2.60 6.82
C ALA A 35 5.02 -2.66 5.33
N TRP A 36 6.22 -2.24 4.95
CA TRP A 36 6.69 -2.32 3.57
C TRP A 36 6.85 -3.76 3.09
N ASN A 37 7.43 -4.65 3.92
CA ASN A 37 7.55 -6.07 3.58
C ASN A 37 6.18 -6.76 3.53
N ALA A 38 5.25 -6.38 4.41
CA ALA A 38 3.88 -6.86 4.39
C ALA A 38 3.13 -6.42 3.13
N TRP A 39 3.30 -5.17 2.68
CA TRP A 39 2.80 -4.70 1.39
C TRP A 39 3.35 -5.49 0.21
N ASN A 40 4.66 -5.74 0.19
CA ASN A 40 5.27 -6.54 -0.88
C ASN A 40 4.75 -7.97 -0.90
N LYS A 41 4.57 -8.58 0.27
CA LYS A 41 3.99 -9.93 0.41
C LYS A 41 2.50 -9.96 0.05
N LEU A 42 1.76 -8.89 0.32
CA LEU A 42 0.38 -8.73 -0.14
C LEU A 42 0.32 -8.66 -1.66
N ALA A 43 1.27 -7.97 -2.31
CA ALA A 43 1.34 -7.87 -3.76
C ALA A 43 1.65 -9.19 -4.49
N GLU A 44 2.13 -10.21 -3.76
CA GLU A 44 2.38 -11.57 -4.27
C GLU A 44 1.12 -12.46 -4.18
N HIS A 45 0.08 -12.02 -3.47
CA HIS A 45 -1.15 -12.80 -3.29
C HIS A 45 -2.02 -12.80 -4.55
N GLU A 46 -2.64 -13.93 -4.90
CA GLU A 46 -3.48 -14.07 -6.10
C GLU A 46 -4.60 -13.01 -6.18
N ALA A 47 -5.34 -12.83 -5.07
CA ALA A 47 -6.43 -11.85 -4.97
C ALA A 47 -5.98 -10.38 -5.02
N PHE A 48 -4.66 -10.10 -4.98
CA PHE A 48 -4.15 -8.74 -5.06
C PHE A 48 -4.54 -8.06 -6.37
N LYS A 49 -4.52 -8.81 -7.48
CA LYS A 49 -4.88 -8.30 -8.79
C LYS A 49 -6.31 -7.76 -8.79
N ASP A 50 -7.25 -8.51 -8.21
CA ASP A 50 -8.66 -8.12 -8.16
C ASP A 50 -8.92 -6.94 -7.24
N LEU A 51 -8.22 -6.88 -6.10
CA LEU A 51 -8.22 -5.71 -5.23
C LEU A 51 -7.76 -4.44 -5.98
N MET A 52 -6.69 -4.56 -6.77
CA MET A 52 -6.17 -3.43 -7.55
C MET A 52 -7.06 -3.08 -8.75
N LYS A 53 -7.81 -4.03 -9.33
CA LYS A 53 -8.86 -3.70 -10.33
C LYS A 53 -9.94 -2.81 -9.74
N LYS A 54 -10.34 -3.04 -8.47
CA LYS A 54 -11.29 -2.16 -7.77
C LYS A 54 -10.69 -0.79 -7.52
N PHE A 55 -9.43 -0.73 -7.08
CA PHE A 55 -8.72 0.55 -6.89
C PHE A 55 -8.70 1.39 -8.19
N TYR A 56 -8.50 0.75 -9.33
CA TYR A 56 -8.45 1.40 -10.65
C TYR A 56 -9.76 1.33 -11.44
N LYS A 57 -10.92 1.14 -10.78
CA LYS A 57 -12.22 0.93 -11.46
C LYS A 57 -12.53 1.98 -12.54
N GLY A 58 -12.19 3.25 -12.28
CA GLY A 58 -12.39 4.39 -13.20
C GLY A 58 -11.21 4.74 -14.12
N LYS A 59 -10.24 3.84 -14.32
CA LYS A 59 -9.13 4.05 -15.26
C LYS A 59 -9.30 3.16 -16.49
N THR A 60 -9.17 3.76 -17.68
CA THR A 60 -9.20 3.04 -18.96
C THR A 60 -8.08 2.01 -19.04
N ASN A 61 -6.85 2.41 -18.70
CA ASN A 61 -5.66 1.54 -18.76
C ASN A 61 -5.39 0.84 -17.42
N LYS A 62 -6.43 0.31 -16.76
CA LYS A 62 -6.29 -0.30 -15.42
C LYS A 62 -5.30 -1.47 -15.41
N ASP A 63 -5.36 -2.37 -16.39
CA ASP A 63 -4.47 -3.54 -16.44
C ASP A 63 -3.01 -3.14 -16.62
N TYR A 64 -2.73 -2.08 -17.38
CA TYR A 64 -1.38 -1.51 -17.46
C TYR A 64 -0.87 -1.07 -16.08
N TYR A 65 -1.67 -0.33 -15.31
CA TYR A 65 -1.25 0.10 -13.97
C TYR A 65 -1.06 -1.06 -13.00
N ILE A 66 -1.92 -2.07 -13.06
CA ILE A 66 -1.84 -3.27 -12.22
C ILE A 66 -0.59 -4.09 -12.58
N ASN A 67 -0.38 -4.37 -13.87
CA ASN A 67 0.81 -5.07 -14.35
C ASN A 67 2.09 -4.30 -14.00
N ARG A 68 2.06 -2.97 -14.04
CA ARG A 68 3.20 -2.14 -13.61
C ARG A 68 3.51 -2.34 -12.12
N ILE A 69 2.51 -2.44 -11.25
CA ILE A 69 2.73 -2.68 -9.81
C ILE A 69 3.23 -4.11 -9.56
N LEU A 70 2.70 -5.09 -10.27
CA LEU A 70 3.09 -6.50 -10.14
C LEU A 70 4.53 -6.72 -10.63
N ASN A 71 4.92 -6.14 -11.76
CA ASN A 71 6.19 -6.46 -12.43
C ASN A 71 7.30 -5.44 -12.19
N ASN A 72 7.00 -4.23 -11.72
CA ASN A 72 8.00 -3.20 -11.47
C ASN A 72 8.04 -2.82 -9.98
N LYS A 73 9.11 -3.26 -9.29
CA LYS A 73 9.32 -2.99 -7.86
C LYS A 73 9.29 -1.49 -7.54
N THR A 74 9.94 -0.66 -8.35
CA THR A 74 9.96 0.80 -8.15
C THR A 74 8.56 1.41 -8.23
N ALA A 75 7.72 0.94 -9.16
CA ALA A 75 6.34 1.38 -9.25
C ALA A 75 5.51 0.95 -8.04
N ARG A 76 5.70 -0.29 -7.57
CA ARG A 76 5.07 -0.84 -6.36
C ARG A 76 5.46 -0.07 -5.10
N ASP A 77 6.73 0.29 -4.95
CA ASP A 77 7.25 1.07 -3.83
C ASP A 77 6.70 2.50 -3.85
N LYS A 78 6.68 3.15 -5.03
CA LYS A 78 6.05 4.47 -5.20
C LYS A 78 4.56 4.45 -4.87
N PHE A 79 3.85 3.37 -5.22
CA PHE A 79 2.45 3.22 -4.85
C PHE A 79 2.27 3.19 -3.33
N TYR A 80 3.05 2.35 -2.64
CA TYR A 80 3.02 2.26 -1.18
C TYR A 80 3.28 3.60 -0.51
N ILE A 81 4.33 4.31 -0.93
CA ILE A 81 4.68 5.61 -0.35
C ILE A 81 3.53 6.61 -0.53
N ASN A 82 3.01 6.72 -1.75
CA ASN A 82 2.05 7.79 -2.09
C ASN A 82 0.63 7.54 -1.63
N ASN A 83 0.19 6.28 -1.57
CA ASN A 83 -1.21 5.93 -1.30
C ASN A 83 -1.43 5.28 0.06
N ILE A 84 -0.39 4.69 0.65
CA ILE A 84 -0.49 3.94 1.91
C ILE A 84 0.29 4.69 3.00
N LYS A 85 1.61 4.85 2.88
CA LYS A 85 2.41 5.45 3.95
C LYS A 85 2.07 6.93 4.21
N ARG A 86 2.03 7.75 3.15
CA ARG A 86 1.85 9.21 3.26
C ARG A 86 0.44 9.61 3.66
N LYS A 87 -0.57 8.87 3.19
CA LYS A 87 -1.99 9.18 3.42
C LYS A 87 -2.58 8.51 4.67
N ALA A 88 -1.79 7.69 5.37
CA ALA A 88 -2.21 7.04 6.60
C ALA A 88 -2.54 8.09 7.68
N THR A 89 -3.81 8.15 8.08
CA THR A 89 -4.35 9.00 9.16
C THR A 89 -5.21 8.17 10.12
N GLY A 90 -5.42 8.67 11.35
CA GLY A 90 -6.18 7.95 12.38
C GLY A 90 -5.67 6.52 12.61
N ILE A 91 -6.57 5.52 12.58
CA ILE A 91 -6.25 4.10 12.77
C ILE A 91 -5.25 3.59 11.71
N GLN A 92 -5.23 4.17 10.52
CA GLN A 92 -4.30 3.76 9.45
C GLN A 92 -2.84 4.07 9.77
N THR A 93 -2.57 4.96 10.74
CA THR A 93 -1.21 5.24 11.21
C THR A 93 -0.50 4.01 11.75
N LEU A 94 -1.26 2.97 12.14
CA LEU A 94 -0.75 1.66 12.52
C LEU A 94 0.01 0.94 11.37
N VAL A 95 -0.13 1.39 10.12
CA VAL A 95 0.70 0.92 9.00
C VAL A 95 2.09 1.57 8.99
N ARG A 96 2.33 2.64 9.73
CA ARG A 96 3.68 3.17 9.88
C ARG A 96 4.48 2.18 10.74
N THR A 97 5.65 1.77 10.25
CA THR A 97 6.64 1.09 11.09
C THR A 97 7.24 2.13 12.02
N LYS A 98 7.37 1.83 13.33
CA LYS A 98 8.04 2.75 14.25
C LYS A 98 9.48 2.96 13.78
N PRO A 99 10.07 4.15 13.93
CA PRO A 99 11.45 4.38 13.50
C PRO A 99 12.46 3.40 14.11
N SER A 100 12.27 3.02 15.38
CA SER A 100 13.07 2.01 16.08
C SER A 100 12.94 0.59 15.52
N GLU A 101 11.86 0.31 14.76
CA GLU A 101 11.60 -0.98 14.11
C GLU A 101 12.04 -0.99 12.64
N TYR A 102 12.62 0.11 12.12
CA TYR A 102 13.28 0.10 10.82
C TYR A 102 14.52 -0.79 10.91
N THR A 103 14.34 -2.10 10.68
CA THR A 103 15.46 -3.02 10.57
C THR A 103 16.29 -2.62 9.35
N HIS A 104 17.51 -2.12 9.57
CA HIS A 104 18.46 -1.75 8.51
C HIS A 104 18.74 -2.90 7.53
N ARG A 105 18.51 -4.16 7.92
CA ARG A 105 18.46 -5.32 7.03
C ARG A 105 17.88 -6.51 7.82
N LYS A 106 16.69 -7.00 7.48
CA LYS A 106 16.40 -8.43 7.71
C LYS A 106 16.75 -9.13 6.42
N LYS A 107 17.87 -9.89 6.42
CA LYS A 107 18.20 -10.79 5.30
C LYS A 107 17.00 -11.73 5.10
N ARG A 108 16.40 -11.68 3.91
CA ARG A 108 15.56 -12.79 3.45
C ARG A 108 16.52 -13.97 3.27
N LYS A 109 16.21 -15.09 3.93
CA LYS A 109 16.77 -16.39 3.56
C LYS A 109 16.14 -16.81 2.23
#